data_AF-A0A7K4TR02-F1
#
_entry.id   AF-A0A7K4TR02-F1
#
_cell.length_a   1.000
_cell.length_b   1.000
_cell.length_c   1.000
_cell.angle_alpha   90.00
_cell.angle_beta   90.00
_cell.angle_gamma   90.00
#
_symmetry.space_group_name_H-M   'P 1'
#
loop_
_entity.id
_entity.type
_entity.pdbx_description
1 polymer ?
#
loop_
_entity_poly.entity_id
_entity_poly.type
_entity_poly.pdbx_seq_one_letter_code
_entity_poly.pdbx_strand_id
1 'polypeptide(L)'
;HGKPDFGRLLRDFGDAVVPVAKCDLQEFNSHPKEWLPCREFLEYWREYAGNGHRSPRGCLYLKDWHLSREFPEQDVYTTPVYFSSDWLNEYWDAAGGDDFRFVYMGPKG
;
A
#
# COMPACT_ATOMS: atom_id res chain seq x y z
N HIS A 1 -7.46 -5.91 18.53
CA HIS A 1 -6.59 -4.70 18.43
C HIS A 1 -5.77 -4.80 17.15
N GLY A 2 -5.53 -3.69 16.44
CA GLY A 2 -4.82 -3.69 15.15
C GLY A 2 -5.58 -3.04 13.99
N LYS A 3 -6.26 -1.91 14.24
CA LYS A 3 -6.84 -1.11 13.14
C LYS A 3 -5.80 -0.07 12.70
N PRO A 4 -5.63 0.18 11.39
CA PRO A 4 -4.73 1.23 10.92
C PRO A 4 -5.21 2.60 11.41
N ASP A 5 -4.26 3.48 11.70
CA ASP A 5 -4.55 4.89 12.00
C ASP A 5 -4.78 5.64 10.69
N PHE A 6 -6.03 5.66 10.24
CA PHE A 6 -6.44 6.40 9.05
C PHE A 6 -6.17 7.91 9.16
N GLY A 7 -6.21 8.47 10.38
CA GLY A 7 -5.95 9.89 10.58
C GLY A 7 -4.50 10.22 10.30
N ARG A 8 -3.56 9.38 10.77
CA ARG A 8 -2.14 9.51 10.43
C ARG A 8 -1.88 9.28 8.95
N LEU A 9 -2.40 8.21 8.37
CA LEU A 9 -2.19 7.91 6.94
C LEU A 9 -2.68 9.04 6.03
N LEU A 10 -3.81 9.67 6.35
CA LEU A 10 -4.32 10.81 5.59
C LEU A 10 -3.44 12.06 5.72
N ARG A 11 -2.91 12.34 6.91
CA ARG A 11 -2.03 13.50 7.13
C ARG A 11 -0.68 13.33 6.42
N ASP A 12 -0.11 12.14 6.52
CA ASP A 12 1.27 11.89 6.09
C ASP A 12 1.32 11.54 4.59
N PHE A 13 0.28 10.89 4.05
CA PHE A 13 0.30 10.32 2.69
C PHE A 13 -0.95 10.59 1.85
N GLY A 14 -1.89 11.42 2.31
CA GLY A 14 -3.20 11.57 1.67
C GLY A 14 -3.17 11.98 0.19
N ASP A 15 -2.14 12.73 -0.21
CA ASP A 15 -1.98 13.25 -1.57
C ASP A 15 -1.13 12.33 -2.48
N ALA A 16 -0.55 11.26 -1.93
CA ALA A 16 0.20 10.26 -2.69
C ALA A 16 -0.73 9.51 -3.67
N VAL A 17 -0.24 9.20 -4.86
CA VAL A 17 -0.99 8.38 -5.83
C VAL A 17 -0.56 6.93 -5.68
N VAL A 18 -1.48 6.07 -5.24
CA VAL A 18 -1.17 4.72 -4.80
C VAL A 18 -1.72 3.64 -5.74
N PRO A 19 -1.00 2.51 -5.88
CA PRO A 19 -1.45 1.36 -6.67
C PRO A 19 -2.50 0.53 -5.93
N VAL A 20 -3.70 0.42 -6.50
CA VAL A 20 -4.85 -0.27 -5.91
C VAL A 20 -5.37 -1.36 -6.85
N ALA A 21 -5.35 -2.61 -6.39
CA ALA A 21 -5.86 -3.77 -7.10
C ALA A 21 -7.36 -3.97 -6.85
N LYS A 22 -8.13 -4.24 -7.92
CA LYS A 22 -9.51 -4.71 -7.84
C LYS A 22 -9.54 -6.22 -7.67
N CYS A 23 -9.81 -6.70 -6.45
CA CYS A 23 -9.70 -8.12 -6.11
C CYS A 23 -10.88 -8.96 -6.61
N ASP A 24 -12.02 -8.35 -6.92
CA ASP A 24 -13.22 -9.06 -7.39
C ASP A 24 -13.21 -9.31 -8.92
N LEU A 25 -12.28 -8.68 -9.64
CA LEU A 25 -12.11 -8.88 -11.08
C LEU A 25 -10.96 -9.85 -11.30
N GLN A 26 -11.29 -11.12 -11.49
CA GLN A 26 -10.32 -12.13 -11.92
C GLN A 26 -10.13 -12.01 -13.43
N GLU A 27 -9.31 -11.06 -13.87
CA GLU A 27 -8.76 -11.07 -15.22
C GLU A 27 -7.46 -11.89 -15.22
N PHE A 28 -7.31 -12.77 -16.21
CA PHE A 28 -6.23 -13.73 -16.38
C PHE A 28 -4.88 -13.28 -15.78
N ASN A 29 -4.48 -13.93 -14.69
CA ASN A 29 -3.17 -13.82 -14.00
C ASN A 29 -2.78 -12.44 -13.43
N SER A 30 -3.65 -11.42 -13.44
CA SER A 30 -3.36 -10.12 -12.82
C SER A 30 -4.64 -9.37 -12.46
N HIS A 31 -4.77 -8.95 -11.19
CA HIS A 31 -5.83 -8.02 -10.83
C HIS A 31 -5.55 -6.66 -11.48
N PRO A 32 -6.51 -6.06 -12.22
CA PRO A 32 -6.32 -4.73 -12.78
C PRO A 32 -6.01 -3.75 -11.65
N LYS A 33 -4.91 -3.01 -11.84
CA LYS A 33 -4.44 -1.98 -10.90
C LYS A 33 -4.89 -0.62 -11.39
N GLU A 34 -5.43 0.16 -10.47
CA GLU A 34 -5.74 1.56 -10.67
C GLU A 34 -4.81 2.41 -9.80
N TRP A 35 -4.44 3.57 -10.32
CA TRP A 35 -3.66 4.56 -9.59
C TRP A 35 -4.61 5.65 -9.14
N LEU A 36 -4.75 5.82 -7.83
CA LEU A 36 -5.70 6.77 -7.25
C LEU A 36 -5.12 7.44 -6.01
N PRO A 37 -5.59 8.64 -5.63
CA PRO A 37 -5.12 9.31 -4.42
C PRO A 37 -5.32 8.44 -3.18
N CYS A 38 -4.31 8.36 -2.30
CA CYS A 38 -4.35 7.58 -1.07
C CYS A 38 -5.54 7.97 -0.20
N ARG A 39 -5.89 9.25 -0.16
CA ARG A 39 -7.11 9.74 0.49
C ARG A 39 -8.37 9.02 0.00
N GLU A 40 -8.55 8.90 -1.31
CA GLU A 40 -9.71 8.24 -1.91
C GLU A 40 -9.74 6.75 -1.54
N PHE A 41 -8.58 6.07 -1.54
CA PHE A 41 -8.49 4.69 -1.06
C PHE A 41 -8.91 4.54 0.41
N LEU A 42 -8.42 5.42 1.28
CA LEU A 42 -8.70 5.36 2.72
C LEU A 42 -10.16 5.71 3.05
N GLU A 43 -10.77 6.61 2.29
CA GLU A 43 -12.20 6.91 2.34
C GLU A 43 -13.03 5.69 1.94
N TYR A 44 -12.70 5.07 0.79
CA TYR A 44 -13.32 3.80 0.38
C TYR A 44 -13.22 2.73 1.47
N TRP A 45 -12.04 2.53 2.06
CA TRP A 45 -11.83 1.48 3.05
C TRP A 45 -12.68 1.74 4.31
N ARG A 46 -12.77 2.99 4.74
CA ARG A 46 -13.62 3.38 5.88
C ARG A 46 -15.09 3.10 5.61
N GLU A 47 -15.58 3.46 4.44
CA GLU A 47 -16.96 3.18 4.01
C GLU A 47 -17.22 1.68 3.89
N TYR A 48 -16.30 0.92 3.27
CA TYR A 48 -16.40 -0.52 3.13
C TYR A 48 -16.55 -1.22 4.49
N ALA A 49 -15.75 -0.82 5.47
CA ALA A 49 -15.83 -1.33 6.83
C ALA A 49 -17.13 -0.93 7.54
N GLY A 50 -17.65 0.28 7.29
CA GLY A 50 -18.92 0.77 7.83
C GLY A 50 -20.15 0.08 7.23
N ASN A 51 -20.07 -0.29 5.94
CA ASN A 51 -21.17 -0.87 5.17
C ASN A 51 -21.22 -2.42 5.23
N GLY A 52 -20.68 -3.01 6.30
CA GLY A 52 -20.69 -4.46 6.49
C GLY A 52 -19.84 -5.21 5.47
N HIS A 53 -18.70 -4.64 5.07
CA HIS A 53 -17.75 -5.21 4.12
C HIS A 53 -18.33 -5.41 2.71
N ARG A 54 -19.07 -4.39 2.23
CA ARG A 54 -19.66 -4.37 0.88
C ARG A 54 -19.47 -3.00 0.25
N SER A 55 -19.16 -3.00 -1.04
CA SER A 55 -19.09 -1.77 -1.84
C SER A 55 -19.43 -2.09 -3.29
N PRO A 56 -20.12 -1.20 -4.02
CA PRO A 56 -20.30 -1.34 -5.47
C PRO A 56 -18.98 -1.27 -6.24
N ARG A 57 -17.91 -0.71 -5.65
CA ARG A 57 -16.56 -0.71 -6.21
C ARG A 57 -15.84 -2.06 -6.07
N GLY A 58 -16.48 -3.04 -5.41
CA GLY A 58 -15.88 -4.31 -5.06
C GLY A 58 -14.88 -4.21 -3.91
N CYS A 59 -14.05 -5.24 -3.74
CA CYS A 59 -12.93 -5.30 -2.80
C CYS A 59 -11.67 -4.69 -3.44
N LEU A 60 -11.29 -3.49 -2.97
CA LEU A 60 -10.07 -2.80 -3.38
C LEU A 60 -8.96 -3.03 -2.36
N TYR A 61 -7.75 -3.23 -2.86
CA TYR A 61 -6.60 -3.53 -2.01
C TYR A 61 -5.35 -2.83 -2.54
N LEU A 62 -4.69 -2.03 -1.71
CA LEU A 62 -3.44 -1.37 -2.07
C LEU A 62 -2.29 -2.37 -2.03
N LYS A 63 -1.56 -2.49 -3.14
CA LYS A 63 -0.51 -3.50 -3.33
C LYS A 63 0.70 -2.91 -4.04
N ASP A 64 1.87 -3.37 -3.65
CA ASP A 64 3.14 -3.05 -4.31
C ASP A 64 3.48 -1.54 -4.24
N TRP A 65 3.09 -0.86 -3.15
CA TRP A 65 3.42 0.55 -2.96
C TRP A 65 4.81 0.71 -2.36
N HIS A 66 5.69 1.41 -3.08
CA HIS A 66 7.07 1.72 -2.69
C HIS A 66 7.14 2.92 -1.74
N LEU A 67 6.48 2.81 -0.58
CA LEU A 67 6.36 3.90 0.38
C LEU A 67 7.73 4.38 0.89
N SER A 68 8.68 3.46 1.10
CA SER A 68 10.02 3.79 1.64
C SER A 68 10.82 4.64 0.66
N ARG A 69 10.74 4.34 -0.64
CA ARG A 69 11.34 5.12 -1.72
C ARG A 69 10.65 6.45 -1.95
N GLU A 70 9.32 6.48 -1.92
CA GLU A 70 8.54 7.70 -2.21
C GLU A 70 8.65 8.74 -1.07
N PHE A 71 8.77 8.26 0.17
CA PHE A 71 8.85 9.08 1.38
C PHE A 71 10.02 8.65 2.29
N PRO A 72 11.28 8.80 1.84
CA PRO A 72 12.46 8.33 2.57
C PRO A 72 12.64 9.00 3.93
N GLU A 73 12.11 10.21 4.11
CA GLU A 73 12.17 10.97 5.37
C GLU A 73 11.25 10.41 6.47
N GLN A 74 10.30 9.54 6.12
CA GLN A 74 9.35 8.98 7.09
C GLN A 74 9.90 7.76 7.85
N ASP A 75 11.06 7.24 7.45
CA ASP A 75 11.76 6.10 8.06
C ASP A 75 10.80 4.94 8.45
N VAL A 76 9.93 4.59 7.50
CA VAL A 76 8.80 3.65 7.73
C VAL A 76 9.22 2.18 7.76
N TYR A 77 10.46 1.88 7.38
CA TYR A 77 10.94 0.52 7.20
C TYR A 77 12.33 0.34 7.80
N THR A 78 12.45 -0.60 8.73
CA THR A 78 13.74 -1.08 9.24
C THR A 78 13.87 -2.55 8.94
N THR A 79 14.94 -2.94 8.23
CA THR A 79 15.22 -4.34 7.94
C THR A 79 15.52 -5.09 9.24
N PRO A 80 14.77 -6.15 9.59
CA PRO A 80 15.11 -6.97 10.74
C PRO A 80 16.47 -7.64 10.53
N VAL A 81 17.24 -7.82 11.60
CA VAL A 81 18.64 -8.32 11.55
C VAL A 81 18.81 -9.61 10.74
N TYR A 82 17.82 -10.51 10.75
CA TYR A 82 17.89 -11.78 10.03
C TYR A 82 17.64 -11.65 8.51
N PHE A 83 17.19 -10.49 8.05
CA PHE A 83 17.00 -10.16 6.64
C PHE A 83 18.01 -9.11 6.16
N SER A 84 19.03 -8.80 6.95
CA SER A 84 19.99 -7.74 6.60
C SER A 84 20.94 -8.13 5.47
N SER A 85 21.08 -9.42 5.14
CA SER A 85 21.83 -9.89 3.97
C SER A 85 20.94 -9.85 2.72
N ASP A 86 20.51 -8.65 2.36
CA ASP A 86 19.64 -8.40 1.20
C ASP A 86 20.42 -7.62 0.13
N TRP A 87 21.18 -8.36 -0.67
CA TRP A 87 22.00 -7.79 -1.73
C TRP A 87 21.20 -6.96 -2.74
N LEU A 88 19.92 -7.28 -2.94
CA LEU A 88 19.09 -6.57 -3.92
C LEU A 88 18.71 -5.18 -3.41
N ASN A 89 18.23 -5.08 -2.16
CA ASN A 89 17.96 -3.77 -1.56
C ASN A 89 19.26 -2.98 -1.32
N GLU A 90 20.37 -3.63 -0.95
CA GLU A 90 21.68 -2.97 -0.84
C GLU A 90 22.13 -2.34 -2.17
N TYR A 91 21.96 -3.04 -3.28
CA TYR A 91 22.25 -2.52 -4.61
C TYR A 91 21.39 -1.29 -4.93
N TRP A 92 20.09 -1.38 -4.69
CA TRP A 92 19.17 -0.29 -5.02
C TRP A 92 19.31 0.91 -4.09
N ASP A 93 19.68 0.72 -2.83
CA ASP A 93 20.05 1.80 -1.91
C ASP A 93 21.26 2.58 -2.42
N ALA A 94 22.24 1.89 -3.04
CA ALA A 94 23.42 2.53 -3.64
C ALA A 94 23.12 3.17 -5.01
N ALA A 95 22.25 2.55 -5.82
CA ALA A 95 21.95 3.02 -7.17
C ALA A 95 20.86 4.11 -7.23
N GLY A 96 19.95 4.18 -6.23
CA GLY A 96 18.89 5.18 -6.13
C GLY A 96 17.74 5.01 -7.13
N GLY A 97 17.52 3.80 -7.66
CA GLY A 97 16.57 3.55 -8.75
C GLY A 97 15.25 2.89 -8.33
N ASP A 98 15.26 2.10 -7.27
CA ASP A 98 14.08 1.36 -6.82
C ASP A 98 14.17 0.99 -5.32
N ASP A 99 13.14 0.33 -4.80
CA ASP A 99 13.25 -0.48 -3.59
C ASP A 99 12.48 -1.80 -3.76
N PHE A 100 12.84 -2.82 -2.98
CA PHE A 100 12.05 -4.05 -2.87
C PHE A 100 11.37 -4.07 -1.49
N ARG A 101 10.73 -2.94 -1.13
CA ARG A 101 10.10 -2.69 0.17
C ARG A 101 8.65 -2.22 -0.04
N PHE A 102 7.77 -3.20 -0.16
CA PHE A 102 6.37 -2.96 -0.55
C PHE A 102 5.43 -2.83 0.65
N VAL A 103 4.50 -1.88 0.55
CA VAL A 103 3.35 -1.77 1.45
C VAL A 103 2.12 -2.43 0.83
N TYR A 104 1.44 -3.22 1.67
CA TYR A 104 0.17 -3.87 1.36
C TYR A 104 -0.85 -3.49 2.42
N MET A 105 -1.99 -2.94 2.00
CA MET A 105 -3.06 -2.60 2.94
C MET A 105 -4.43 -2.66 2.30
N GLY A 106 -5.43 -3.07 3.06
CA GLY A 106 -6.79 -3.16 2.58
C GLY A 106 -7.74 -3.83 3.57
N PRO A 107 -9.04 -3.81 3.27
CA PRO A 107 -10.05 -4.42 4.11
C PRO A 107 -9.83 -5.93 4.23
N LYS A 108 -10.40 -6.50 5.30
CA LYS A 108 -10.55 -7.94 5.42
C LYS A 108 -11.40 -8.45 4.24
N GLY A 109 -10.85 -9.41 3.50
CA GLY A 109 -11.57 -10.18 2.47
C GLY A 109 -12.47 -11.26 3.03
#